data_AF-A0A2V9PWQ9-F1
#
_entry.id   AF-A0A2V9PWQ9-F1
#
_cell.length_a   1.000
_cell.length_b   1.000
_cell.length_c   1.000
_cell.angle_alpha   90.00
_cell.angle_beta   90.00
_cell.angle_gamma   90.00
#
_symmetry.space_group_name_H-M   'P 1'
#
loop_
_entity.id
_entity.type
_entity.pdbx_description
1 polymer ?
#
loop_
_entity_poly.entity_id
_entity_poly.type
_entity_poly.pdbx_seq_one_letter_code
_entity_poly.pdbx_strand_id
1 'polypeptide(L)'
;SAGNVLKEAWYFNGNFPWPGMLICAPIIGLWYWCTDQYIVQRALGAPNETVARRGSIFASFLKLFPVYLFIIPGLICFALAKSGKVPQLAAIIGPDGKAIPLVSQGAFPMMVQYLLPPG
;
A
#
# COMPACT_ATOMS: atom_id res chain seq x y z
N SER A 1 29.74 14.24 -23.50
CA SER A 1 29.87 12.79 -23.30
C SER A 1 28.63 12.30 -22.58
N ALA A 2 27.58 12.02 -23.36
CA ALA A 2 26.25 11.64 -22.89
C ALA A 2 26.00 10.20 -23.30
N GLY A 3 25.43 9.40 -22.40
CA GLY A 3 24.94 8.06 -22.72
C GLY A 3 25.54 7.00 -21.82
N ASN A 4 24.70 6.48 -20.93
CA ASN A 4 24.67 5.14 -20.32
C ASN A 4 24.32 5.20 -18.82
N VAL A 5 23.23 5.91 -18.48
CA VAL A 5 22.51 5.62 -17.24
C VAL A 5 21.65 4.39 -17.56
N LEU A 6 22.21 3.21 -17.28
CA LEU A 6 21.53 1.94 -17.49
C LEU A 6 20.18 1.99 -16.76
N LYS A 7 19.10 1.90 -17.52
CA LYS A 7 17.75 1.63 -17.02
C LYS A 7 17.73 0.19 -16.50
N GLU A 8 18.40 -0.07 -15.37
CA GLU A 8 18.21 -1.33 -14.69
C GLU A 8 16.79 -1.33 -14.13
N ALA A 9 15.98 -2.27 -14.62
CA ALA A 9 14.66 -2.47 -14.07
C ALA A 9 14.79 -2.89 -12.60
N TRP A 10 13.90 -2.41 -11.73
CA TRP A 10 14.00 -2.49 -10.26
C TRP A 10 14.30 -3.88 -9.67
N TYR A 11 14.12 -4.95 -10.46
CA TYR A 11 14.45 -6.33 -10.15
C TYR A 11 15.96 -6.64 -10.13
N PHE A 12 16.81 -5.79 -10.73
CA PHE A 12 18.27 -5.96 -10.83
C PHE A 12 19.07 -5.13 -9.81
N ASN A 13 18.40 -4.41 -8.91
CA ASN A 13 19.09 -3.66 -7.87
C ASN A 13 19.69 -4.61 -6.81
N GLY A 14 21.03 -4.64 -6.70
CA GLY A 14 21.77 -5.56 -5.83
C GLY A 14 21.46 -5.45 -4.32
N ASN A 15 20.74 -4.42 -3.87
CA ASN A 15 20.39 -4.25 -2.46
C ASN A 15 19.10 -4.97 -2.04
N PHE A 16 18.15 -5.23 -2.96
CA PHE A 16 16.85 -5.85 -2.63
C PHE A 16 16.36 -6.77 -3.76
N PRO A 17 16.90 -7.99 -3.87
CA PRO A 17 16.51 -8.92 -4.93
C PRO A 17 15.04 -9.33 -4.74
N TRP A 18 14.24 -9.19 -5.81
CA TRP A 18 12.82 -9.52 -5.81
C TRP A 18 12.46 -10.95 -5.35
N PRO A 19 13.28 -12.01 -5.59
CA PRO A 19 12.97 -13.34 -5.08
C PRO A 19 13.11 -13.41 -3.55
N GLY A 20 14.12 -12.74 -3.00
CA GLY A 20 14.32 -12.64 -1.56
C GLY A 20 13.16 -11.93 -0.89
N MET A 21 12.67 -10.84 -1.48
CA MET A 21 11.50 -10.12 -0.97
C MET A 21 10.22 -10.95 -1.06
N LEU A 22 10.06 -11.74 -2.13
CA LEU A 22 8.91 -12.64 -2.32
C LEU A 22 8.87 -13.79 -1.31
N ILE A 23 10.03 -14.27 -0.84
CA ILE A 23 10.12 -15.34 0.15
C ILE A 23 10.08 -14.78 1.58
N CYS A 24 10.73 -13.64 1.85
CA CYS A 24 10.73 -13.02 3.17
C CYS A 24 9.33 -12.53 3.58
N ALA A 25 8.55 -11.98 2.64
CA ALA A 25 7.20 -11.47 2.92
C ALA A 25 6.24 -12.52 3.53
N PRO A 26 6.07 -13.73 2.97
CA PRO A 26 5.21 -14.75 3.57
C PRO A 26 5.77 -15.31 4.88
N ILE A 27 7.09 -15.41 5.04
CA ILE A 27 7.72 -15.88 6.29
C ILE A 27 7.44 -14.90 7.44
N ILE A 28 7.65 -13.60 7.21
CA ILE A 28 7.37 -12.56 8.21
C ILE A 28 5.87 -12.48 8.47
N GLY A 29 5.05 -12.62 7.43
CA GLY A 29 3.60 -12.70 7.56
C GLY A 29 3.17 -13.84 8.49
N LEU A 30 3.65 -15.06 8.23
CA LEU A 30 3.35 -16.22 9.07
C LEU A 30 3.83 -16.03 10.51
N TRP A 31 5.04 -15.49 10.70
CA TRP A 31 5.55 -15.16 12.03
C TRP A 31 4.64 -14.17 12.77
N TYR A 32 4.19 -13.09 12.11
CA TYR A 32 3.28 -12.11 12.71
C TYR A 32 1.94 -12.73 13.11
N TRP A 33 1.32 -13.56 12.26
CA TRP A 33 0.03 -14.20 12.55
C TRP A 33 0.10 -15.30 13.61
N CYS A 34 1.23 -16.01 13.70
CA CYS A 34 1.37 -17.19 14.55
C CYS A 34 2.17 -16.96 15.83
N THR A 35 2.96 -15.88 15.92
CA THR A 35 3.86 -15.61 17.07
C THR A 35 3.47 -14.35 17.82
N ASP A 36 2.69 -13.44 17.22
CA ASP A 36 2.13 -12.31 17.96
C ASP A 36 1.10 -12.83 18.96
N GLN A 37 1.46 -12.71 20.25
CA GLN A 37 0.65 -13.21 21.35
C GLN A 37 -0.77 -12.66 21.34
N TYR A 38 -0.98 -11.42 20.91
CA TYR A 38 -2.31 -10.83 20.86
C TYR A 38 -3.22 -11.55 19.85
N ILE A 39 -2.68 -11.89 18.69
CA ILE A 39 -3.42 -12.60 17.62
C ILE A 39 -3.68 -14.05 18.04
N VAL A 40 -2.66 -14.72 18.59
CA VAL A 40 -2.75 -16.11 19.07
C VAL A 40 -3.78 -16.24 20.20
N GLN A 41 -3.81 -15.30 21.14
CA GLN A 41 -4.77 -15.31 22.24
C GLN A 41 -6.22 -15.13 21.75
N ARG A 42 -6.44 -14.32 20.71
CA ARG A 42 -7.78 -14.19 20.10
C ARG A 42 -8.25 -15.49 19.45
N ALA A 43 -7.33 -16.26 18.87
CA ALA A 43 -7.64 -17.57 18.29
C ALA A 43 -7.91 -18.62 19.38
N LEU A 44 -7.11 -18.65 20.45
CA LEU A 44 -7.23 -19.61 21.55
C LEU A 44 -8.41 -19.29 22.50
N GLY A 45 -8.80 -18.03 22.62
CA GLY A 45 -9.98 -17.59 23.38
C GLY A 45 -11.30 -17.88 22.67
N ALA A 46 -11.28 -18.46 21.46
CA ALA A 46 -12.49 -18.83 20.75
C ALA A 46 -13.16 -20.06 21.41
N PRO A 47 -14.51 -20.14 21.41
CA PRO A 47 -15.24 -21.20 22.09
C PRO A 47 -15.05 -22.60 21.48
N ASN A 48 -14.62 -22.70 20.22
CA ASN A 48 -14.30 -23.95 19.55
C ASN A 48 -13.39 -23.71 18.34
N GLU A 49 -12.74 -24.78 17.87
CA GLU A 49 -11.82 -24.76 16.72
C GLU A 49 -12.53 -24.29 15.43
N THR A 50 -13.78 -24.72 15.23
CA THR A 50 -14.57 -24.35 14.04
C THR A 50 -14.79 -22.84 13.94
N VAL A 51 -15.07 -22.16 15.07
CA VAL A 51 -15.24 -20.71 15.16
C VAL A 51 -13.90 -20.00 14.99
N ALA A 52 -12.83 -20.52 15.59
CA ALA A 52 -11.47 -19.98 15.38
C ALA A 52 -11.08 -20.00 13.88
N ARG A 53 -11.33 -21.11 13.19
CA ARG A 53 -11.05 -21.26 11.75
C ARG A 53 -11.94 -20.38 10.87
N ARG A 54 -13.24 -20.29 11.16
CA ARG A 54 -14.14 -19.39 10.41
C ARG A 54 -13.76 -17.93 10.64
N GLY A 55 -13.39 -17.58 11.87
CA GLY A 55 -12.87 -16.25 12.23
C GLY A 55 -11.58 -15.90 11.49
N SER A 56 -10.64 -16.83 11.35
CA SER A 56 -9.39 -16.59 10.62
C SER A 56 -9.64 -16.40 9.11
N ILE A 57 -10.53 -17.19 8.51
CA ILE A 57 -10.94 -17.03 7.09
C ILE A 57 -11.61 -15.67 6.88
N PHE A 58 -12.57 -15.30 7.72
CA PHE A 58 -13.23 -13.99 7.63
C PHE A 58 -12.26 -12.83 7.84
N ALA A 59 -11.34 -12.95 8.81
CA ALA A 59 -10.30 -11.94 9.04
C ALA A 59 -9.32 -11.84 7.85
N SER A 60 -9.01 -12.93 7.17
CA SER A 60 -8.18 -12.91 5.96
C SER A 60 -8.89 -12.24 4.78
N PHE A 61 -10.21 -12.45 4.65
CA PHE A 61 -11.04 -11.78 3.66
C PHE A 61 -11.07 -10.26 3.89
N LEU A 62 -11.30 -9.83 5.14
CA LEU A 62 -11.31 -8.41 5.49
C LEU A 62 -9.97 -7.71 5.23
N LYS A 63 -8.83 -8.42 5.27
CA LYS A 63 -7.52 -7.84 4.95
C LYS A 63 -7.29 -7.53 3.48
N LEU A 64 -8.09 -8.09 2.58
CA LEU A 64 -8.02 -7.72 1.17
C LEU A 64 -8.63 -6.34 0.94
N PHE A 65 -9.51 -5.88 1.83
CA PHE A 65 -10.25 -4.63 1.67
C PHE A 65 -9.39 -3.35 1.74
N PRO A 66 -8.43 -3.19 2.67
CA PRO A 66 -7.54 -2.03 2.71
C PRO A 66 -6.82 -1.74 1.39
N VAL A 67 -6.44 -2.78 0.64
CA VAL A 67 -5.76 -2.62 -0.65
C VAL A 67 -6.62 -1.79 -1.61
N TYR A 68 -7.92 -2.09 -1.70
CA TYR A 68 -8.84 -1.33 -2.54
C TYR A 68 -9.11 0.08 -1.99
N LEU A 69 -9.29 0.19 -0.67
CA LEU A 69 -9.53 1.48 -0.02
C LEU A 69 -8.39 2.48 -0.22
N PHE A 70 -7.14 2.04 -0.29
CA PHE A 70 -5.99 2.93 -0.47
C PHE A 70 -5.58 3.13 -1.94
N ILE A 71 -5.72 2.11 -2.80
CA ILE A 71 -5.33 2.23 -4.21
C ILE A 71 -6.27 3.16 -4.97
N ILE A 72 -7.59 3.04 -4.76
CA ILE A 72 -8.59 3.84 -5.49
C ILE A 72 -8.37 5.35 -5.32
N PRO A 73 -8.29 5.91 -4.10
CA PRO A 73 -8.05 7.34 -3.94
C PRO A 73 -6.66 7.74 -4.44
N GLY A 74 -5.62 6.93 -4.23
CA GLY A 74 -4.29 7.21 -4.78
C GLY A 74 -4.29 7.35 -6.31
N LEU A 75 -5.00 6.46 -7.00
CA LEU A 75 -5.13 6.50 -8.46
C LEU A 75 -5.94 7.71 -8.93
N ILE A 76 -7.04 8.04 -8.27
CA ILE A 76 -7.85 9.23 -8.56
C ILE A 76 -7.03 10.50 -8.33
N CYS A 77 -6.20 10.54 -7.28
CA CYS A 77 -5.33 11.67 -6.95
C CYS A 77 -4.32 11.91 -8.06
N PHE A 78 -3.68 10.83 -8.50
CA PHE A 78 -2.75 10.86 -9.61
C PHE A 78 -3.41 11.32 -10.91
N ALA A 79 -4.61 10.82 -11.22
CA ALA A 79 -5.37 11.22 -12.40
C ALA A 79 -5.78 12.70 -12.37
N LEU A 80 -6.21 13.21 -11.21
CA LEU A 80 -6.58 14.62 -11.02
C LEU A 80 -5.38 15.55 -11.11
N ALA A 81 -4.26 15.18 -10.49
CA ALA A 81 -2.99 15.90 -10.60
C ALA A 81 -2.53 15.98 -12.06
N LYS A 82 -2.66 14.89 -12.82
CA LYS A 82 -2.30 14.84 -14.25
C LYS A 82 -3.26 15.64 -15.14
N SER A 83 -4.54 15.71 -14.78
CA SER A 83 -5.55 16.46 -15.53
C SER A 83 -5.42 17.98 -15.37
N GLY A 84 -4.63 18.48 -14.41
CA GLY A 84 -4.41 19.92 -14.19
C GLY A 84 -5.65 20.71 -13.70
N LYS A 85 -6.76 20.02 -13.39
CA LYS A 85 -8.02 20.66 -12.96
C LYS A 85 -7.98 21.15 -11.52
N VAL A 86 -7.04 20.65 -10.70
CA VAL A 86 -6.86 21.05 -9.30
C VAL A 86 -5.39 21.46 -9.10
N PRO A 87 -5.06 22.77 -9.14
CA PRO A 87 -3.68 23.23 -9.08
C PRO A 87 -2.96 22.85 -7.79
N GLN A 88 -3.71 22.64 -6.70
CA GLN A 88 -3.18 22.23 -5.40
C GLN A 88 -2.66 20.78 -5.38
N LEU A 89 -3.13 19.92 -6.29
CA LEU A 89 -2.65 18.54 -6.44
C LEU A 89 -1.46 18.42 -7.40
N ALA A 90 -1.08 19.49 -8.12
CA ALA A 90 0.01 19.46 -9.09
C ALA A 90 1.37 19.14 -8.45
N ALA A 91 1.56 19.48 -7.18
CA ALA A 91 2.78 19.18 -6.41
C ALA A 91 3.04 17.68 -6.19
N ILE A 92 2.05 16.82 -6.46
CA ILE A 92 2.17 15.37 -6.36
C ILE A 92 2.96 14.80 -7.56
N ILE A 93 2.98 15.52 -8.69
CA ILE A 93 3.67 15.13 -9.91
C ILE A 93 4.98 15.92 -10.03
N GLY A 94 6.10 15.21 -10.16
CA GLY A 94 7.39 15.82 -10.41
C GLY A 94 7.54 16.31 -11.86
N PRO A 95 8.61 17.07 -12.16
CA PRO A 95 8.89 17.60 -13.51
C PRO A 95 8.90 16.52 -14.60
N ASP A 96 9.19 15.27 -14.22
CA ASP A 96 9.25 14.10 -15.10
C ASP A 96 7.89 13.42 -15.37
N GLY A 97 6.78 14.00 -14.88
CA GLY A 97 5.43 13.42 -15.03
C GLY A 97 5.17 12.20 -14.14
N LYS A 98 6.04 11.92 -13.16
CA LYS A 98 5.93 10.81 -12.20
C LYS A 98 5.52 11.30 -10.82
N ALA A 99 4.81 10.46 -10.07
CA ALA A 99 4.41 10.77 -8.70
C ALA A 99 5.64 10.83 -7.78
N ILE A 100 5.75 11.89 -6.96
CA ILE A 100 6.85 12.05 -5.99
C ILE A 100 6.50 11.23 -4.74
N PRO A 101 7.27 10.19 -4.35
CA PRO A 101 6.89 9.28 -3.26
C PRO A 101 6.74 9.95 -1.90
N LEU A 102 7.47 11.04 -1.64
CA LEU A 102 7.39 11.78 -0.38
C LEU A 102 6.07 12.56 -0.24
N VAL A 103 5.61 13.18 -1.33
CA VAL A 103 4.39 14.00 -1.35
C VAL A 103 3.14 13.14 -1.57
N SER A 104 3.29 12.00 -2.27
CA SER A 104 2.18 11.10 -2.64
C SER A 104 1.56 10.36 -1.45
N GLN A 105 2.28 10.23 -0.32
CA GLN A 105 1.74 9.60 0.90
C GLN A 105 0.55 10.38 1.49
N GLY A 106 0.49 11.70 1.25
CA GLY A 106 -0.62 12.57 1.64
C GLY A 106 -1.76 12.66 0.63
N ALA A 107 -1.81 11.81 -0.40
CA ALA A 107 -2.80 11.91 -1.47
C ALA A 107 -4.26 11.94 -0.96
N PHE A 108 -4.60 11.08 0.00
CA PHE A 108 -5.95 11.01 0.56
C PHE A 108 -6.36 12.29 1.34
N PRO A 109 -5.60 12.77 2.35
CA PRO A 109 -5.97 14.01 3.04
C PRO A 109 -6.00 15.23 2.11
N MET A 110 -5.12 15.30 1.11
CA MET A 110 -5.12 16.39 0.12
C MET A 110 -6.40 16.39 -0.72
N MET A 111 -6.87 15.23 -1.13
CA MET A 111 -8.15 15.12 -1.85
C MET A 111 -9.33 15.56 -0.99
N VAL A 112 -9.33 15.19 0.29
CA VAL A 112 -10.38 15.61 1.22
C VAL A 112 -10.40 17.13 1.37
N GLN A 113 -9.23 17.76 1.52
CA GLN A 113 -9.13 19.21 1.70
C GLN A 113 -9.54 20.01 0.46
N TYR A 114 -9.25 19.53 -0.75
CA TYR A 114 -9.43 20.32 -1.98
C TYR A 114 -10.64 19.93 -2.83
N LEU A 115 -11.26 18.76 -2.59
CA LEU A 115 -12.42 18.30 -3.36
C LEU A 115 -13.74 18.37 -2.58
N LEU A 116 -13.72 18.35 -1.25
CA LEU A 116 -14.95 18.56 -0.47
C LEU A 116 -15.27 20.05 -0.39
N PRO A 117 -16.51 20.46 -0.68
CA PRO A 117 -16.93 21.83 -0.45
C PRO A 117 -16.83 22.16 1.05
N PRO A 118 -16.40 23.38 1.42
CA PRO A 118 -16.51 23.83 2.79
C PRO A 118 -17.99 23.80 3.17
N GLY A 119 -18.30 23.11 4.27
CA GLY A 119 -19.61 23.20 4.92
C GLY A 119 -19.81 24.56 5.56
#